data_AF-A0A0W0R2R4-F1
#
_entry.id   AF-A0A0W0R2R4-F1
#
_cell.length_a   1.000
_cell.length_b   1.000
_cell.length_c   1.000
_cell.angle_alpha   90.00
_cell.angle_beta   90.00
_cell.angle_gamma   90.00
#
_symmetry.space_group_name_H-M   'P 1'
#
loop_
_entity.id
_entity.type
_entity.pdbx_description
1 polymer ?
#
loop_
_entity_poly.entity_id
_entity_poly.type
_entity_poly.pdbx_seq_one_letter_code
_entity_poly.pdbx_strand_id
1 'polypeptide(L)'
;MATVYFDKNFNVRISLFANSPKLRKSERGTCDAKTRKNTLCQAPPVWDHFSDTAVNGRCKLHGGLSTGPKTEAGRQAIRESNRRRKN
;
A
#
# COMPACT_ATOMS: atom_id res chain seq x y z
N MET A 1 -4.09 22.32 14.12
CA MET A 1 -2.66 22.30 13.75
C MET A 1 -2.53 22.70 12.29
N ALA A 2 -1.56 23.54 11.95
CA ALA A 2 -1.28 23.94 10.58
C ALA A 2 0.11 23.45 10.20
N THR A 3 0.25 22.88 9.01
CA THR A 3 1.54 22.43 8.48
C THR A 3 1.87 23.21 7.22
N VAL A 4 3.14 23.62 7.10
CA VAL A 4 3.67 24.34 5.94
C VAL A 4 4.68 23.43 5.26
N TYR A 5 4.52 23.22 3.95
CA TYR A 5 5.40 22.34 3.18
C TYR A 5 5.61 22.87 1.77
N PHE A 6 6.71 22.47 1.14
CA PHE A 6 7.00 22.73 -0.26
C PHE A 6 6.36 21.66 -1.13
N ASP A 7 5.75 22.06 -2.25
CA ASP A 7 5.32 21.10 -3.25
C ASP A 7 6.42 20.74 -4.26
N LYS A 8 6.14 19.79 -5.17
CA LYS A 8 7.09 19.35 -6.22
C LYS A 8 7.55 20.45 -7.17
N ASN A 9 6.89 21.61 -7.15
CA ASN A 9 7.20 22.78 -7.96
C ASN A 9 7.80 23.90 -7.09
N PHE A 10 8.27 23.58 -5.87
CA PHE A 10 8.84 24.50 -4.88
C PHE A 10 7.89 25.61 -4.40
N ASN A 11 6.57 25.43 -4.56
CA ASN A 11 5.60 26.37 -4.00
C ASN A 11 5.36 26.08 -2.53
N VAL A 12 5.20 27.14 -1.73
CA VAL A 12 4.80 27.04 -0.32
C VAL A 12 3.31 26.74 -0.24
N ARG A 13 2.93 25.65 0.43
CA ARG A 13 1.53 25.30 0.71
C ARG A 13 1.30 25.23 2.21
N ILE A 14 0.12 25.68 2.61
CA ILE A 14 -0.33 25.68 4.00
C ILE A 14 -1.56 24.78 4.10
N SER A 15 -1.47 23.74 4.93
CA SER A 15 -2.61 22.90 5.27
C SER A 15 -3.06 23.20 6.68
N LEU A 16 -4.13 23.98 6.78
CA LEU A 16 -4.90 24.15 8.00
C LEU A 16 -5.58 22.79 8.28
N PHE A 17 -5.47 22.27 9.50
CA PHE A 17 -6.04 20.98 9.95
C PHE A 17 -5.27 19.69 9.60
N ALA A 18 -4.00 19.78 9.22
CA ALA A 18 -3.16 18.60 9.03
C ALA A 18 -1.81 18.75 9.73
N ASN A 19 -1.26 17.63 10.21
CA ASN A 19 0.09 17.58 10.78
C ASN A 19 1.16 17.45 9.70
N SER A 20 0.82 16.80 8.58
CA SER A 20 1.71 16.52 7.45
C SER A 20 0.93 16.54 6.13
N PRO A 21 1.58 16.87 5.00
CA PRO A 21 0.95 16.81 3.68
C PRO A 21 0.60 15.37 3.30
N LYS A 22 -0.57 15.17 2.68
CA LYS A 22 -0.91 13.87 2.08
C LYS A 22 -0.12 13.64 0.80
N LEU A 23 0.33 12.40 0.60
CA LEU A 23 1.02 11.94 -0.59
C LEU A 23 0.10 12.08 -1.82
N ARG A 24 0.64 12.68 -2.88
CA ARG A 24 -0.13 12.88 -4.12
C ARG A 24 -0.38 11.53 -4.77
N LYS A 25 -1.52 11.40 -5.46
CA LYS A 25 -1.89 10.15 -6.14
C LYS A 25 -0.81 9.62 -7.09
N SER A 26 -0.06 10.51 -7.75
CA SER A 26 1.06 10.17 -8.62
C SER A 26 2.28 9.59 -7.89
N GLU A 27 2.43 9.87 -6.60
CA GLU A 27 3.58 9.47 -5.77
C GLU A 27 3.31 8.17 -5.00
N ARG A 28 2.08 7.63 -5.03
CA ARG A 28 1.66 6.44 -4.27
C ARG A 28 2.21 5.11 -4.80
N GLY A 29 2.98 5.14 -5.88
CA GLY A 29 3.55 3.95 -6.50
C GLY A 29 2.53 3.01 -7.15
N THR A 30 2.98 1.79 -7.42
CA THR A 30 2.22 0.72 -8.09
C THR A 30 2.18 -0.54 -7.24
N CYS A 31 1.35 -1.50 -7.62
CA CYS A 31 1.21 -2.78 -6.93
C CYS A 31 2.46 -3.66 -7.00
N ASP A 32 2.83 -4.26 -5.87
CA ASP A 32 4.02 -5.14 -5.74
C ASP A 32 3.87 -6.54 -6.36
N ALA A 33 2.70 -6.86 -6.93
CA ALA A 33 2.43 -8.19 -7.47
C ALA A 33 2.92 -8.31 -8.92
N LYS A 34 3.34 -9.52 -9.30
CA LYS A 34 3.61 -9.88 -10.70
C LYS A 34 2.35 -10.38 -11.39
N THR A 35 2.14 -9.96 -12.64
CA THR A 35 1.06 -10.46 -13.49
C THR A 35 1.35 -11.90 -13.95
N ARG A 36 0.37 -12.55 -14.57
CA ARG A 36 0.55 -13.87 -15.22
C ARG A 36 1.66 -13.88 -16.29
N LYS A 37 1.98 -12.73 -16.88
CA LYS A 37 3.08 -12.55 -17.85
C LYS A 37 4.43 -12.27 -17.18
N ASN A 38 4.54 -12.41 -15.86
CA ASN A 38 5.74 -12.14 -15.07
C ASN A 38 6.22 -10.68 -15.08
N THR A 39 5.35 -9.73 -15.46
CA THR A 39 5.63 -8.28 -15.40
C THR A 39 5.05 -7.66 -14.13
N LEU A 40 5.58 -6.51 -13.68
CA LEU A 40 5.04 -5.80 -12.51
C LEU A 40 3.63 -5.24 -12.79
N CYS A 41 2.74 -5.35 -11.82
CA CYS A 41 1.40 -4.80 -11.90
C CYS A 41 1.44 -3.26 -11.85
N GLN A 42 0.87 -2.61 -12.87
CA GLN A 42 0.81 -1.15 -12.96
C GLN A 42 -0.37 -0.51 -12.21
N ALA A 43 -1.25 -1.32 -11.62
CA ALA A 43 -2.40 -0.80 -10.88
C ALA A 43 -1.94 -0.14 -9.57
N PRO A 44 -2.62 0.92 -9.11
CA PRO A 44 -2.30 1.53 -7.83
C PRO A 44 -2.59 0.56 -6.68
N PRO A 45 -1.81 0.63 -5.58
CA PRO A 45 -2.11 -0.13 -4.38
C PRO A 45 -3.42 0.37 -3.72
N VAL A 46 -4.02 -0.47 -2.88
CA VAL A 46 -5.10 -0.01 -2.00
C VAL A 46 -4.50 0.98 -1.00
N TRP A 47 -5.06 2.19 -0.96
CA TRP A 47 -4.57 3.31 -0.16
C TRP A 47 -5.46 3.56 1.05
N ASP A 48 -4.87 3.64 2.23
CA ASP A 48 -5.56 4.14 3.41
C ASP A 48 -5.45 5.67 3.46
N HIS A 49 -6.60 6.35 3.37
CA HIS A 49 -6.65 7.81 3.39
C HIS A 49 -6.43 8.41 4.78
N PHE A 50 -6.54 7.61 5.85
CA PHE A 50 -6.30 8.04 7.21
C PHE A 50 -4.81 8.01 7.56
N SER A 51 -4.16 6.85 7.46
CA SER A 51 -2.71 6.73 7.68
C SER A 51 -1.86 7.28 6.53
N ASP A 52 -2.47 7.55 5.37
CA ASP A 52 -1.83 8.02 4.15
C ASP A 52 -0.69 7.10 3.68
N THR A 53 -0.97 5.79 3.69
CA THR A 53 -0.04 4.75 3.26
C THR A 53 -0.77 3.65 2.48
N ALA A 54 -0.01 2.82 1.76
CA ALA A 54 -0.55 1.62 1.12
C ALA A 54 -0.88 0.56 2.19
N VAL A 55 -2.06 -0.06 2.12
CA VAL A 55 -2.51 -1.04 3.13
C VAL A 55 -1.57 -2.24 3.22
N ASN A 56 -1.16 -2.80 2.07
CA ASN A 56 -0.23 -3.92 1.99
C ASN A 56 0.62 -3.93 0.70
N GLY A 57 0.70 -2.79 0.01
CA GLY A 57 1.44 -2.64 -1.25
C GLY A 57 0.78 -3.26 -2.49
N ARG A 58 -0.40 -3.90 -2.37
CA ARG A 58 -1.08 -4.55 -3.51
C ARG A 58 -2.36 -3.83 -3.93
N CYS A 59 -2.73 -3.98 -5.20
CA CYS A 59 -3.99 -3.47 -5.74
C CYS A 59 -5.17 -4.35 -5.34
N LYS A 60 -6.40 -3.85 -5.50
CA LYS A 60 -7.63 -4.59 -5.18
C LYS A 60 -7.73 -5.97 -5.84
N LEU A 61 -7.14 -6.14 -7.03
CA LEU A 61 -7.18 -7.39 -7.80
C LEU A 61 -6.10 -8.39 -7.39
N HIS A 62 -4.99 -7.94 -6.79
CA HIS A 62 -3.89 -8.79 -6.34
C HIS A 62 -3.85 -8.94 -4.81
N GLY A 63 -5.02 -8.84 -4.16
CA GLY A 63 -5.14 -9.05 -2.72
C GLY A 63 -4.86 -7.81 -1.86
N GLY A 64 -4.93 -6.61 -2.44
CA GLY A 64 -4.78 -5.34 -1.72
C GLY A 64 -5.78 -5.13 -0.58
N LEU A 65 -6.95 -5.78 -0.69
CA LEU A 65 -7.99 -5.77 0.35
C LEU A 65 -7.84 -6.93 1.35
N SER A 66 -6.90 -7.85 1.10
CA SER A 66 -6.64 -8.96 2.03
C SER A 66 -5.86 -8.46 3.23
N THR A 67 -6.39 -8.71 4.43
CA THR A 67 -5.70 -8.39 5.69
C THR A 67 -4.75 -9.50 6.16
N GLY A 68 -4.62 -10.59 5.39
CA GLY A 68 -3.90 -11.79 5.82
C GLY A 68 -4.50 -12.44 7.08
N PRO A 69 -3.87 -13.53 7.57
CA PRO A 69 -4.26 -14.16 8.83
C PRO A 69 -3.86 -13.30 10.03
N LYS A 70 -4.84 -12.96 10.88
CA LYS A 70 -4.64 -12.17 12.10
C LYS A 70 -4.23 -13.00 13.32
N THR A 71 -4.48 -14.31 13.28
CA THR A 71 -4.21 -15.26 14.38
C THR A 71 -2.95 -16.07 14.10
N GLU A 72 -2.30 -16.57 15.16
CA GLU A 72 -1.12 -17.41 15.00
C GLU A 72 -1.47 -18.74 14.31
N ALA A 73 -2.59 -19.36 14.66
CA ALA A 73 -3.09 -20.56 13.98
C ALA A 73 -3.27 -20.33 12.47
N GLY A 74 -3.83 -19.17 12.07
CA GLY A 74 -3.97 -18.81 10.66
C GLY A 74 -2.63 -18.60 9.96
N ARG A 75 -1.64 -17.99 10.63
CA ARG A 75 -0.29 -17.85 10.09
C ARG A 75 0.38 -19.22 9.91
N GLN A 76 0.24 -20.12 10.88
CA GLN A 76 0.76 -21.48 10.80
C GLN A 76 0.13 -22.26 9.65
N ALA A 77 -1.19 -22.16 9.45
CA ALA A 77 -1.89 -22.80 8.33
C ALA A 77 -1.35 -22.34 6.97
N ILE A 78 -1.10 -21.03 6.79
CA ILE A 78 -0.49 -20.50 5.55
C ILE A 78 0.97 -20.97 5.41
N ARG A 79 1.77 -20.94 6.47
CA ARG A 79 3.17 -21.43 6.45
C ARG A 79 3.23 -22.89 6.02
N GLU A 80 2.39 -23.73 6.60
CA GLU A 80 2.28 -25.15 6.31
C GLU A 80 1.82 -25.40 4.86
N SER A 81 0.81 -24.67 4.39
CA SER A 81 0.38 -24.73 2.99
C SER A 81 1.51 -24.37 2.02
N ASN A 82 2.28 -23.32 2.33
CA ASN A 82 3.42 -22.91 1.50
C ASN A 82 4.55 -23.95 1.49
N ARG A 83 4.83 -24.61 2.62
CA ARG A 83 5.80 -25.73 2.69
C ARG A 83 5.41 -26.87 1.76
N ARG A 84 4.13 -27.28 1.78
CA ARG A 84 3.61 -28.37 0.95
C ARG A 84 3.69 -28.10 -0.56
N ARG A 85 3.61 -26.82 -0.98
CA ARG A 85 3.73 -26.44 -2.40
C ARG A 85 5.17 -26.32 -2.89
N LYS A 86 6.13 -26.27 -1.96
CA LYS A 86 7.55 -26.05 -2.27
C LYS A 86 8.29 -27.37 -2.50
N ASN A 87 7.73 -28.48 -2.00
CA ASN A 87 8.15 -29.85 -2.30
C ASN A 87 7.37 -30.36 -3.51
#